data_AF-A0A0M3KIB1-F1
#
_entry.id   AF-A0A0M3KIB1-F1
#
_cell.length_a   1.000
_cell.length_b   1.000
_cell.length_c   1.000
_cell.angle_alpha   90.00
_cell.angle_beta   90.00
_cell.angle_gamma   90.00
#
_symmetry.space_group_name_H-M   'P 1'
#
loop_
_entity.id
_entity.type
_entity.pdbx_description
1 polymer ?
#
loop_
_entity_poly.entity_id
_entity_poly.type
_entity_poly.pdbx_seq_one_letter_code
_entity_poly.pdbx_strand_id
1 'polypeptide(L)'
;LLAQTTLRNILGTKTLAEMLSDREAISLQMQSTLDEATEPWGVKVERVEVKDVRLPIQLQRAMASEAEAAREARAKVPKHSAL
;
A
#
# COMPACT_ATOMS: atom_id res chain seq x y z
N LEU A 1 4.43 19.98 3.39
CA LEU A 1 3.34 19.86 2.39
C LEU A 1 3.68 18.84 1.31
N LEU A 2 4.84 18.94 0.65
CA LEU A 2 5.30 18.00 -0.39
C LEU A 2 5.17 16.52 0.01
N ALA A 3 5.77 16.10 1.13
CA ALA A 3 5.67 14.71 1.62
C ALA A 3 4.22 14.22 1.81
N GLN A 4 3.33 15.09 2.26
CA GLN A 4 1.93 14.75 2.51
C GLN A 4 1.14 14.60 1.20
N THR A 5 1.42 15.46 0.21
CA THR A 5 0.86 15.36 -1.13
C THR A 5 1.35 14.11 -1.85
N THR A 6 2.66 13.83 -1.77
CA THR A 6 3.26 12.61 -2.33
C THR A 6 2.63 11.36 -1.74
N LEU A 7 2.50 11.29 -0.41
CA LEU A 7 1.83 10.17 0.27
C LEU A 7 0.39 10.02 -0.23
N ARG A 8 -0.39 11.10 -0.28
CA ARG A 8 -1.80 11.04 -0.74
C ARG A 8 -1.91 10.53 -2.17
N ASN A 9 -1.03 10.96 -3.08
CA ASN A 9 -1.06 10.52 -4.47
C ASN A 9 -0.73 9.02 -4.60
N ILE A 10 0.27 8.53 -3.86
CA ILE A 10 0.65 7.11 -3.85
C ILE A 10 -0.48 6.25 -3.27
N LEU A 11 -1.13 6.72 -2.18
CA LEU A 11 -2.28 6.02 -1.62
C LEU A 11 -3.51 6.10 -2.54
N GLY A 12 -3.61 7.08 -3.43
CA GLY A 12 -4.72 7.17 -4.39
C GLY A 12 -4.67 6.11 -5.49
N THR A 13 -3.52 5.54 -5.78
CA THR A 13 -3.31 4.59 -6.89
C THR A 13 -3.20 3.13 -6.44
N LYS A 14 -3.13 2.88 -5.13
CA LYS A 14 -3.06 1.54 -4.55
C LYS A 14 -4.39 1.16 -3.89
N THR A 15 -4.68 -0.14 -3.85
CA THR A 15 -5.77 -0.66 -3.04
C THR A 15 -5.39 -0.66 -1.56
N LEU A 16 -6.40 -0.64 -0.69
CA LEU A 16 -6.18 -0.61 0.76
C LEU A 16 -5.45 -1.88 1.26
N ALA A 17 -5.68 -3.02 0.61
CA ALA A 17 -4.97 -4.26 0.88
C ALA A 17 -3.48 -4.14 0.56
N GLU A 18 -3.14 -3.62 -0.62
CA GLU A 18 -1.75 -3.36 -1.01
C GLU A 18 -1.06 -2.38 -0.06
N MET A 19 -1.76 -1.36 0.43
CA MET A 19 -1.17 -0.42 1.40
C MET A 19 -0.82 -1.07 2.74
N LEU A 20 -1.62 -2.04 3.18
CA LEU A 20 -1.37 -2.75 4.42
C LEU A 20 -0.26 -3.78 4.27
N SER A 21 -0.19 -4.46 3.12
CA SER A 21 0.79 -5.51 2.86
C SER A 21 2.14 -4.98 2.37
N ASP A 22 2.17 -3.84 1.69
CA ASP A 22 3.30 -3.39 0.87
C ASP A 22 3.82 -2.01 1.33
N ARG A 23 3.92 -1.84 2.66
CA ARG A 23 4.39 -0.59 3.30
C ARG A 23 5.81 -0.22 2.90
N GLU A 24 6.65 -1.21 2.65
CA GLU A 24 8.05 -1.02 2.25
C GLU A 24 8.11 -0.41 0.84
N ALA A 25 7.33 -0.93 -0.11
CA ALA A 25 7.24 -0.36 -1.45
C ALA A 25 6.72 1.09 -1.43
N ILE A 26 5.72 1.40 -0.59
CA ILE A 26 5.22 2.78 -0.41
C ILE A 26 6.33 3.68 0.14
N SER A 27 7.08 3.21 1.12
CA SER A 27 8.17 3.96 1.75
C SER A 27 9.29 4.25 0.75
N LEU A 28 9.68 3.27 -0.07
CA LEU A 28 10.66 3.42 -1.16
C LEU A 28 10.19 4.43 -2.22
N GLN A 29 8.93 4.30 -2.66
CA GLN A 29 8.38 5.21 -3.66
C GLN A 29 8.33 6.65 -3.13
N MET A 30 7.93 6.83 -1.86
CA MET A 30 7.96 8.14 -1.22
C MET A 30 9.38 8.70 -1.09
N GLN A 31 10.36 7.88 -0.70
CA GLN A 31 11.75 8.30 -0.59
C GLN A 31 12.24 8.81 -1.94
N SER A 32 12.04 8.04 -3.01
CA SER A 32 12.50 8.40 -4.35
C SER A 32 11.88 9.70 -4.84
N THR A 33 10.55 9.85 -4.71
CA THR A 33 9.85 11.07 -5.13
C THR A 33 10.25 12.30 -4.29
N LEU A 34 10.48 12.11 -2.98
CA LEU A 34 10.88 13.23 -2.13
C LEU A 34 12.32 13.65 -2.37
N ASP A 35 13.22 12.69 -2.55
CA ASP A 35 14.63 12.94 -2.83
C ASP A 35 14.81 13.75 -4.12
N GLU A 36 14.15 13.33 -5.20
CA GLU A 36 14.17 14.05 -6.49
C GLU A 36 13.60 15.47 -6.35
N ALA A 37 12.51 15.62 -5.61
CA ALA A 37 11.88 16.93 -5.40
C ALA A 37 12.68 17.85 -4.47
N THR A 38 13.52 17.31 -3.58
CA THR A 38 14.35 18.10 -2.65
C THR A 38 15.77 18.37 -3.14
N GLU A 39 16.19 17.70 -4.22
CA GLU A 39 17.51 17.87 -4.84
C GLU A 39 17.84 19.32 -5.24
N PRO A 40 16.91 20.14 -5.79
CA PRO A 40 17.17 21.55 -6.09
C PRO A 40 17.48 22.42 -4.86
N TRP A 41 17.11 21.94 -3.66
CA TRP A 41 17.41 22.61 -2.40
C TRP A 41 18.69 22.08 -1.72
N GLY A 42 19.38 21.11 -2.35
CA GLY A 42 20.57 20.47 -1.79
C GLY A 42 20.27 19.55 -0.59
N VAL A 43 19.02 19.09 -0.44
CA VAL A 43 18.59 18.22 0.66
C VAL A 43 18.45 16.79 0.15
N LYS A 44 19.17 15.86 0.79
CA LYS A 44 19.10 14.42 0.53
C LYS A 44 18.07 13.75 1.44
N VAL A 45 17.18 12.94 0.88
CA VAL A 45 16.23 12.14 1.67
C VAL A 45 16.77 10.72 1.79
N GLU A 46 17.31 10.36 2.95
CA GLU A 46 17.93 9.04 3.16
C GLU A 46 16.91 7.93 3.45
N ARG A 47 15.86 8.22 4.23
CA ARG A 47 14.86 7.23 4.62
C ARG A 47 13.49 7.86 4.83
N VAL A 48 12.47 7.14 4.38
CA VAL A 48 11.06 7.41 4.70
C VAL A 48 10.49 6.15 5.33
N GLU A 49 9.70 6.30 6.40
CA GLU A 49 9.00 5.20 7.04
C GLU A 49 7.54 5.54 7.26
N VAL A 50 6.66 4.63 6.86
CA VAL A 50 5.24 4.68 7.18
C VAL A 50 5.01 4.05 8.57
N LYS A 51 4.77 4.88 9.60
CA LYS A 51 4.55 4.41 10.98
C LYS A 51 3.21 3.72 11.20
N ASP A 52 2.12 4.49 11.21
CA ASP A 52 0.79 3.98 11.59
C ASP A 52 -0.25 4.28 10.51
N VAL A 53 -0.88 3.22 10.00
CA VAL A 53 -2.08 3.34 9.16
C VAL A 53 -3.28 2.96 10.01
N ARG A 54 -4.09 3.96 10.41
CA ARG A 54 -5.32 3.74 11.18
C ARG A 54 -6.51 3.67 10.23
N LEU A 55 -7.15 2.52 10.19
CA LEU A 55 -8.36 2.30 9.40
C LEU A 55 -9.60 2.35 10.29
N PRO A 56 -10.70 2.99 9.83
CA PRO A 56 -12.00 2.86 10.47
C PRO A 56 -12.40 1.40 10.64
N ILE A 57 -13.00 1.05 11.78
CA ILE A 57 -13.41 -0.33 12.11
C ILE A 57 -14.36 -0.93 11.06
N GLN A 58 -15.20 -0.10 10.44
CA GLN A 58 -16.12 -0.53 9.39
C GLN A 58 -15.38 -1.04 8.14
N LEU A 59 -14.31 -0.35 7.73
CA LEU A 59 -13.48 -0.76 6.59
C LEU A 59 -12.70 -2.04 6.90
N GLN A 60 -12.16 -2.18 8.12
CA GLN A 60 -11.48 -3.40 8.52
C GLN A 60 -12.39 -4.63 8.42
N ARG A 61 -13.66 -4.50 8.86
CA ARG A 61 -14.65 -5.58 8.76
C ARG A 61 -15.00 -5.91 7.30
N ALA A 62 -15.19 -4.89 6.46
CA ALA A 62 -15.48 -5.09 5.04
C ALA A 62 -14.33 -5.83 4.33
N MET A 63 -13.08 -5.44 4.60
CA MET A 63 -11.90 -6.12 4.04
C MET A 63 -11.77 -7.57 4.52
N ALA A 64 -12.04 -7.83 5.80
CA ALA A 64 -11.99 -9.20 6.33
C ALA A 64 -13.02 -10.09 5.61
N SER A 65 -14.25 -9.58 5.43
CA SER A 65 -15.30 -10.28 4.70
C SER A 65 -14.93 -10.51 3.22
N GLU A 66 -14.34 -9.52 2.56
CA GLU A 66 -13.89 -9.64 1.16
C GLU A 66 -12.74 -10.64 1.02
N ALA A 67 -11.77 -10.61 1.94
CA ALA A 67 -10.65 -11.55 1.96
C ALA A 67 -11.08 -12.99 2.21
N GLU A 68 -12.04 -13.22 3.12
CA GLU A 68 -12.65 -14.54 3.36
C GLU A 68 -13.33 -15.05 2.08
N ALA A 69 -14.17 -14.23 1.46
CA ALA A 69 -14.87 -14.59 0.21
C ALA A 69 -13.89 -14.89 -0.93
N ALA A 70 -12.82 -14.08 -1.09
CA ALA A 70 -11.78 -14.33 -2.08
C ALA A 70 -11.01 -15.63 -1.80
N ARG A 71 -10.76 -15.96 -0.53
CA ARG A 71 -10.10 -17.20 -0.11
C ARG A 71 -10.98 -18.42 -0.37
N GLU A 72 -12.26 -18.36 -0.04
CA GLU A 72 -13.24 -19.42 -0.33
C GLU A 72 -13.37 -19.66 -1.83
N ALA A 73 -13.47 -18.58 -2.63
CA ALA A 73 -13.53 -18.67 -4.09
C ALA A 73 -12.28 -19.35 -4.68
N ARG A 74 -11.07 -18.98 -4.20
CA ARG A 74 -9.81 -19.64 -4.60
C ARG A 74 -9.75 -21.10 -4.19
N ALA A 75 -10.28 -21.45 -3.00
CA ALA A 75 -10.34 -22.83 -2.54
C ALA A 75 -11.35 -23.68 -3.31
N LYS A 76 -12.38 -23.07 -3.89
CA LYS A 76 -13.41 -23.74 -4.69
C LYS A 76 -12.97 -24.04 -6.12
N VAL A 77 -11.86 -23.48 -6.61
CA VAL A 77 -11.30 -23.83 -7.93
C VAL A 77 -10.87 -25.31 -7.88
N PRO A 78 -11.56 -26.23 -8.56
CA PRO A 78 -11.21 -27.64 -8.50
C PRO A 78 -9.86 -27.84 -9.17
N LYS A 79 -8.90 -28.44 -8.45
CA LYS A 79 -7.71 -29.06 -9.06
C LYS A 79 -8.18 -30.24 -9.93
N HIS A 80 -8.67 -29.97 -11.13
CA HIS A 80 -8.93 -30.99 -12.13
C HIS A 80 -8.50 -30.52 -13.51
N SER A 81 -7.19 -30.41 -13.69
CA SER A 81 -6.56 -30.44 -15.02
C SER A 81 -5.11 -30.86 -14.85
N ALA A 82 -4.90 -32.18 -14.79
CA ALA A 82 -3.64 -32.86 -15.07
C ALA A 82 -3.93 -34.37 -15.04
N LEU A 83 -4.51 -34.87 -16.13
CA LEU A 83 -4.33 -36.24 -16.61
C LEU A 83 -3.87 -36.15 -18.06
#